data_AF-A0A0A7GCE8-F1
#
_entry.id   AF-A0A0A7GCE8-F1
#
_cell.length_a   1.000
_cell.length_b   1.000
_cell.length_c   1.000
_cell.angle_alpha   90.00
_cell.angle_beta   90.00
_cell.angle_gamma   90.00
#
_symmetry.space_group_name_H-M   'P 1'
#
loop_
_entity.id
_entity.type
_entity.pdbx_description
1 polymer ?
#
loop_
_entity_poly.entity_id
_entity_poly.type
_entity_poly.pdbx_seq_one_letter_code
_entity_poly.pdbx_strand_id
1 'polypeptide(L)'
;MRAAVATLKNPESREIGRKEISFKNAIFKSAGHAYWKTIIADESKIVRKDRLEVIRIREIELPQKSTIAPLSIFRHAYGTTIDVLTDEIRKIEEVRKIRYAYFYGIDYGEIEPGDIIGVIKVYPINVGSMEKIEYLKPPETRPKLEKIQGSVVYKEGDLVYRKRIIIEEPWYSRWHIGEWRMLVADEDVSLEPGNGRMIKIRPVEIPRNTIPVPLYGHRHPLGTIIDVYSPGRPRRIEERKLITGVYFLPAEGGEIRKGDVIGVLNLYTVSIGEMFDKIVPFLNEKVRGNVVVRENNGLKRIEFEHTPFLFRRSSIGYLKPIISAETKTIRANRPERILLEKIDIPAGSVIQPMGGRGHAYGITIDVELEAQRFVEEDRVVDSAIIISPFDGEILRGDMIGVLMQYQITPLTSPELFVRKYG
;
A
#
# COMPACT_ATOMS: atom_id res chain seq x y z
N MET A 1 -11.84 -23.48 2.73
CA MET A 1 -12.77 -22.43 3.18
C MET A 1 -13.60 -21.99 1.99
N ARG A 2 -14.80 -21.47 2.22
CA ARG A 2 -15.64 -20.87 1.18
C ARG A 2 -15.95 -19.43 1.58
N ALA A 3 -16.01 -18.54 0.61
CA ALA A 3 -16.49 -17.17 0.80
C ALA A 3 -17.20 -16.72 -0.47
N ALA A 4 -18.14 -15.81 -0.30
CA ALA A 4 -18.68 -15.08 -1.43
C ALA A 4 -17.68 -14.00 -1.85
N VAL A 5 -17.65 -13.65 -3.14
CA VAL A 5 -16.94 -12.47 -3.61
C VAL A 5 -17.84 -11.72 -4.56
N ALA A 6 -18.05 -10.44 -4.29
CA ALA A 6 -18.61 -9.53 -5.27
C ALA A 6 -17.48 -8.87 -6.06
N THR A 7 -17.64 -8.85 -7.38
CA THR A 7 -16.68 -8.29 -8.34
C THR A 7 -17.34 -7.21 -9.15
N LEU A 8 -16.67 -6.08 -9.28
CA LEU A 8 -17.06 -5.05 -10.23
C LEU A 8 -16.53 -5.47 -11.61
N LYS A 9 -17.40 -6.02 -12.45
CA LYS A 9 -17.02 -6.49 -13.80
C LYS A 9 -16.79 -5.34 -14.76
N ASN A 10 -17.63 -4.31 -14.66
CA ASN A 10 -17.51 -3.10 -15.45
C ASN A 10 -17.85 -1.88 -14.57
N PRO A 11 -16.89 -1.01 -14.28
CA PRO A 11 -17.13 0.21 -13.50
C PRO A 11 -18.10 1.19 -14.12
N GLU A 12 -18.21 1.22 -15.45
CA GLU A 12 -19.00 2.20 -16.19
C GLU A 12 -20.49 1.86 -16.15
N SER A 13 -20.83 0.59 -16.37
CA SER A 13 -22.19 0.08 -16.21
C SER A 13 -22.52 -0.31 -14.76
N ARG A 14 -21.53 -0.29 -13.86
CA ARG A 14 -21.61 -0.79 -12.48
C ARG A 14 -22.14 -2.23 -12.41
N GLU A 15 -21.76 -3.06 -13.38
CA GLU A 15 -22.14 -4.46 -13.37
C GLU A 15 -21.39 -5.21 -12.27
N ILE A 16 -22.14 -5.79 -11.33
CA ILE A 16 -21.59 -6.53 -10.20
C ILE A 16 -21.92 -8.02 -10.35
N GLY A 17 -20.87 -8.84 -10.38
CA GLY A 17 -20.99 -10.29 -10.33
C GLY A 17 -20.69 -10.80 -8.94
N ARG A 18 -21.57 -11.65 -8.39
CA ARG A 18 -21.31 -12.35 -7.13
C ARG A 18 -21.16 -13.84 -7.37
N LYS A 19 -20.12 -14.45 -6.78
CA LYS A 19 -19.87 -15.89 -6.85
C LYS A 19 -19.32 -16.42 -5.53
N GLU A 20 -19.67 -17.65 -5.19
CA GLU A 20 -18.98 -18.38 -4.13
C GLU A 20 -17.68 -18.95 -4.69
N ILE A 21 -16.58 -18.78 -3.94
CA ILE A 21 -15.29 -19.39 -4.28
C ILE A 21 -14.82 -20.28 -3.14
N SER A 22 -14.16 -21.37 -3.50
CA SER A 22 -13.40 -22.20 -2.57
C SER A 22 -11.93 -21.77 -2.61
N PHE A 23 -11.34 -21.54 -1.45
CA PHE A 23 -9.93 -21.21 -1.32
C PHE A 23 -9.30 -21.93 -0.12
N LYS A 24 -7.98 -21.96 -0.16
CA LYS A 24 -7.10 -22.36 0.93
C LYS A 24 -6.11 -21.25 1.17
N ASN A 25 -5.63 -21.12 2.40
CA ASN A 25 -4.44 -20.32 2.65
C ASN A 25 -3.33 -20.85 1.74
N ALA A 26 -2.70 -19.92 1.03
CA ALA A 26 -1.68 -20.28 0.05
C ALA A 26 -0.34 -19.72 0.51
N ILE A 27 0.72 -20.48 0.28
CA ILE A 27 2.07 -19.96 0.40
C ILE A 27 2.52 -19.49 -0.97
N PHE A 28 3.41 -18.51 -0.99
CA PHE A 28 4.06 -18.10 -2.22
C PHE A 28 5.55 -17.88 -2.02
N LYS A 29 6.30 -18.04 -3.10
CA LYS A 29 7.71 -17.66 -3.16
C LYS A 29 7.90 -16.62 -4.24
N SER A 30 8.38 -15.45 -3.85
CA SER A 30 8.67 -14.38 -4.79
C SER A 30 9.96 -14.64 -5.55
N ALA A 31 10.03 -14.11 -6.77
CA ALA A 31 11.29 -13.92 -7.44
C ALA A 31 12.20 -12.96 -6.66
N GLY A 32 13.50 -13.06 -6.91
CA GLY A 32 14.51 -12.11 -6.42
C GLY A 32 14.46 -10.76 -7.14
N HIS A 33 13.56 -10.61 -8.11
CA HIS A 33 13.36 -9.38 -8.88
C HIS A 33 11.87 -8.98 -8.92
N ALA A 34 11.65 -7.73 -9.29
CA ALA A 34 10.35 -7.17 -9.60
C ALA A 34 10.52 -6.10 -10.68
N TYR A 35 9.43 -5.57 -11.20
CA TYR A 35 9.48 -4.53 -12.22
C TYR A 35 8.27 -3.61 -12.08
N TRP A 36 8.33 -2.47 -12.77
CA TRP A 36 7.27 -1.49 -12.74
C TRP A 36 6.47 -1.52 -14.04
N LYS A 37 5.16 -1.34 -13.89
CA LYS A 37 4.28 -0.96 -14.99
C LYS A 37 3.71 0.41 -14.69
N THR A 38 3.79 1.31 -15.66
CA THR A 38 3.29 2.69 -15.48
C THR A 38 1.81 2.73 -15.81
N ILE A 39 1.05 3.45 -15.01
CA ILE A 39 -0.39 3.61 -15.17
C ILE A 39 -0.62 4.91 -15.95
N ILE A 40 -1.13 4.77 -17.18
CA ILE A 40 -1.39 5.91 -18.06
C ILE A 40 -2.90 6.03 -18.29
N ALA A 41 -3.46 7.20 -18.02
CA ALA A 41 -4.86 7.50 -18.27
C ALA A 41 -5.20 7.38 -19.76
N ASP A 42 -6.35 6.78 -20.06
CA ASP A 42 -6.90 6.64 -21.42
C ASP A 42 -8.18 7.45 -21.62
N GLU A 43 -8.54 8.26 -20.61
CA GLU A 43 -9.69 9.16 -20.65
C GLU A 43 -9.37 10.50 -19.98
N SER A 44 -10.18 11.52 -20.30
CA SER A 44 -10.25 12.73 -19.49
C SER A 44 -11.15 12.50 -18.28
N LYS A 45 -10.71 12.92 -17.10
CA LYS A 45 -11.49 12.78 -15.86
C LYS A 45 -11.31 13.99 -14.95
N ILE A 46 -12.42 14.60 -14.55
CA ILE A 46 -12.44 15.58 -13.47
C ILE A 46 -12.22 14.84 -12.15
N VAL A 47 -11.13 15.20 -11.47
CA VAL A 47 -10.79 14.74 -10.13
C VAL A 47 -11.27 15.76 -9.13
N ARG A 48 -11.93 15.28 -8.06
CA ARG A 48 -12.34 16.11 -6.93
C ARG A 48 -11.57 15.68 -5.69
N LYS A 49 -11.21 16.65 -4.86
CA LYS A 49 -10.63 16.39 -3.56
C LYS A 49 -11.52 15.45 -2.74
N ASP A 50 -10.88 14.50 -2.06
CA ASP A 50 -11.48 13.49 -1.19
C ASP A 50 -12.48 12.56 -1.88
N ARG A 51 -12.36 12.42 -3.21
CA ARG A 51 -13.12 11.45 -4.00
C ARG A 51 -12.21 10.38 -4.56
N LEU A 52 -12.61 9.14 -4.38
CA LEU A 52 -12.06 7.99 -5.07
C LEU A 52 -12.73 7.89 -6.44
N GLU A 53 -11.97 8.17 -7.48
CA GLU A 53 -12.41 8.10 -8.86
C GLU A 53 -11.94 6.79 -9.48
N VAL A 54 -12.79 6.19 -10.34
CA VAL A 54 -12.37 5.12 -11.24
C VAL A 54 -11.96 5.75 -12.56
N ILE A 55 -10.72 5.50 -12.96
CA ILE A 55 -10.12 6.07 -14.17
C ILE A 55 -9.77 4.94 -15.13
N ARG A 56 -10.24 5.03 -16.36
CA ARG A 56 -9.83 4.16 -17.46
C ARG A 56 -8.36 4.42 -17.80
N ILE A 57 -7.60 3.34 -17.91
CA ILE A 57 -6.16 3.38 -18.20
C ILE A 57 -5.86 2.57 -19.43
N ARG A 58 -4.70 2.84 -20.04
CA ARG A 58 -4.13 1.96 -21.06
C ARG A 58 -3.98 0.56 -20.47
N GLU A 59 -4.44 -0.44 -21.21
CA GLU A 59 -4.46 -1.83 -20.74
C GLU A 59 -3.06 -2.29 -20.32
N ILE A 60 -2.95 -2.82 -19.10
CA ILE A 60 -1.73 -3.45 -18.60
C ILE A 60 -1.98 -4.95 -18.51
N GLU A 61 -1.20 -5.72 -19.26
CA GLU A 61 -1.18 -7.18 -19.13
C GLU A 61 -0.27 -7.59 -17.96
N LEU A 62 -0.84 -8.29 -16.98
CA LEU A 62 -0.10 -8.93 -15.90
C LEU A 62 0.21 -10.37 -16.30
N PRO A 63 1.48 -10.78 -16.31
CA PRO A 63 1.80 -12.16 -16.61
C PRO A 63 1.25 -13.08 -15.53
N GLN A 64 1.12 -14.35 -15.91
CA GLN A 64 0.87 -15.44 -14.96
C GLN A 64 1.87 -15.37 -13.81
N LYS A 65 1.46 -15.89 -12.65
CA LYS A 65 2.31 -16.05 -11.48
C LYS A 65 2.89 -14.72 -11.01
N SER A 66 2.03 -13.71 -10.86
CA SER A 66 2.43 -12.38 -10.40
C SER A 66 1.45 -11.78 -9.39
N THR A 67 1.94 -10.97 -8.46
CA THR A 67 1.10 -10.09 -7.63
C THR A 67 1.51 -8.65 -7.88
N ILE A 68 0.67 -7.71 -7.48
CA ILE A 68 0.90 -6.29 -7.68
C ILE A 68 0.69 -5.51 -6.38
N ALA A 69 1.36 -4.36 -6.30
CA ALA A 69 1.03 -3.33 -5.33
C ALA A 69 1.32 -1.95 -5.95
N PRO A 70 0.47 -0.95 -5.74
CA PRO A 70 0.77 0.43 -6.09
C PRO A 70 2.08 0.91 -5.46
N LEU A 71 2.78 1.79 -6.16
CA LEU A 71 3.94 2.50 -5.64
C LEU A 71 3.45 3.75 -4.88
N SER A 72 3.60 3.75 -3.56
CA SER A 72 3.24 4.85 -2.68
C SER A 72 4.33 5.93 -2.65
N ILE A 73 4.38 6.73 -3.71
CA ILE A 73 5.00 8.06 -3.70
C ILE A 73 4.15 8.93 -4.59
N PHE A 74 3.61 10.03 -4.07
CA PHE A 74 2.72 10.95 -4.78
C PHE A 74 3.33 11.37 -6.14
N ARG A 75 2.70 10.97 -7.26
CA ARG A 75 3.22 11.18 -8.63
C ARG A 75 2.41 12.15 -9.47
N HIS A 76 1.17 12.45 -9.10
CA HIS A 76 0.24 13.22 -9.93
C HIS A 76 -0.22 14.49 -9.20
N ALA A 77 -0.32 15.63 -9.90
CA ALA A 77 -0.66 16.93 -9.28
C ALA A 77 -1.96 16.92 -8.46
N TYR A 78 -2.96 16.15 -8.90
CA TYR A 78 -4.31 16.15 -8.33
C TYR A 78 -4.61 14.95 -7.42
N GLY A 79 -3.70 14.00 -7.23
CA GLY A 79 -4.03 12.79 -6.48
C GLY A 79 -3.04 11.64 -6.65
N THR A 80 -3.48 10.45 -6.27
CA THR A 80 -2.64 9.25 -6.29
C THR A 80 -3.44 7.98 -6.60
N THR A 81 -2.83 7.04 -7.31
CA THR A 81 -3.41 5.71 -7.50
C THR A 81 -3.21 4.86 -6.25
N ILE A 82 -4.32 4.45 -5.64
CA ILE A 82 -4.32 3.69 -4.38
C ILE A 82 -4.61 2.20 -4.59
N ASP A 83 -5.23 1.83 -5.71
CA ASP A 83 -5.35 0.45 -6.18
C ASP A 83 -5.69 0.41 -7.68
N VAL A 84 -5.82 -0.79 -8.25
CA VAL A 84 -6.25 -1.01 -9.64
C VAL A 84 -7.35 -2.06 -9.71
N LEU A 85 -8.06 -2.11 -10.83
CA LEU A 85 -9.10 -3.11 -11.08
C LEU A 85 -8.66 -4.09 -12.18
N THR A 86 -8.63 -5.38 -11.84
CA THR A 86 -8.49 -6.45 -12.83
C THR A 86 -9.84 -6.79 -13.44
N ASP A 87 -9.85 -7.14 -14.73
CA ASP A 87 -11.03 -7.54 -15.50
C ASP A 87 -11.95 -8.56 -14.79
N GLU A 88 -11.38 -9.61 -14.21
CA GLU A 88 -12.12 -10.67 -13.53
C GLU A 88 -11.33 -11.27 -12.35
N ILE A 89 -12.03 -11.92 -11.41
CA ILE A 89 -11.33 -12.80 -10.45
C ILE A 89 -10.83 -14.03 -11.18
N ARG A 90 -9.56 -13.95 -11.54
CA ARG A 90 -8.75 -15.06 -12.06
C ARG A 90 -7.75 -15.53 -11.03
N LYS A 91 -7.35 -16.79 -11.15
CA LYS A 91 -6.26 -17.34 -10.35
C LYS A 91 -4.96 -16.62 -10.70
N ILE A 92 -3.99 -16.66 -9.79
CA ILE A 92 -2.73 -15.96 -10.01
C ILE A 92 -1.89 -16.60 -11.11
N GLU A 93 -2.13 -17.88 -11.38
CA GLU A 93 -1.53 -18.67 -12.47
C GLU A 93 -2.05 -18.27 -13.85
N GLU A 94 -3.08 -17.42 -13.94
CA GLU A 94 -3.67 -16.96 -15.19
C GLU A 94 -3.17 -15.54 -15.55
N VAL A 95 -3.17 -15.24 -16.85
CA VAL A 95 -2.94 -13.88 -17.34
C VAL A 95 -4.13 -13.02 -16.94
N ARG A 96 -3.84 -11.83 -16.42
CA ARG A 96 -4.85 -10.85 -15.98
C ARG A 96 -4.62 -9.53 -16.68
N LYS A 97 -5.70 -8.78 -16.88
CA LYS A 97 -5.64 -7.46 -17.51
C LYS A 97 -6.12 -6.41 -16.52
N ILE A 98 -5.43 -5.28 -16.48
CA ILE A 98 -5.83 -4.10 -15.73
C ILE A 98 -6.28 -3.05 -16.73
N ARG A 99 -7.49 -2.53 -16.55
CA ARG A 99 -8.09 -1.49 -17.42
C ARG A 99 -8.52 -0.24 -16.67
N TYR A 100 -8.59 -0.31 -15.34
CA TYR A 100 -8.96 0.81 -14.51
C TYR A 100 -8.03 0.95 -13.32
N ALA A 101 -7.86 2.19 -12.87
CA ALA A 101 -7.18 2.55 -11.64
C ALA A 101 -8.16 3.23 -10.68
N TYR A 102 -8.02 2.91 -9.40
CA TYR A 102 -8.65 3.65 -8.32
C TYR A 102 -7.73 4.82 -7.94
N PHE A 103 -8.14 6.02 -8.33
CA PHE A 103 -7.38 7.24 -8.15
C PHE A 103 -8.05 8.11 -7.08
N TYR A 104 -7.36 8.33 -5.97
CA TYR A 104 -7.84 9.17 -4.89
C TYR A 104 -7.45 10.62 -5.13
N GLY A 105 -8.46 11.49 -5.25
CA GLY A 105 -8.28 12.92 -5.46
C GLY A 105 -7.80 13.62 -4.19
N ILE A 106 -6.64 14.25 -4.29
CA ILE A 106 -6.01 15.04 -3.21
C ILE A 106 -6.26 16.52 -3.43
N ASP A 107 -6.42 16.92 -4.68
CA ASP A 107 -6.80 18.27 -5.08
C ASP A 107 -7.84 18.21 -6.21
N TYR A 108 -8.48 19.33 -6.49
CA TYR A 108 -9.34 19.45 -7.67
C TYR A 108 -8.50 19.65 -8.93
N GLY A 109 -8.88 18.99 -10.02
CA GLY A 109 -8.24 19.19 -11.32
C GLY A 109 -8.76 18.23 -12.38
N GLU A 110 -8.08 18.21 -13.52
CA GLU A 110 -8.44 17.35 -14.65
C GLU A 110 -7.25 16.47 -15.05
N ILE A 111 -7.49 15.18 -15.09
CA ILE A 111 -6.62 14.20 -15.73
C ILE A 111 -6.97 14.18 -17.21
N GLU A 112 -5.95 14.16 -18.07
CA GLU A 112 -6.10 14.05 -19.52
C GLU A 112 -5.56 12.69 -20.03
N PRO A 113 -6.02 12.23 -21.21
CA PRO A 113 -5.46 11.07 -21.86
C PRO A 113 -3.94 11.20 -22.06
N GLY A 114 -3.20 10.16 -21.66
CA GLY A 114 -1.74 10.14 -21.69
C GLY A 114 -1.07 10.57 -20.38
N ASP A 115 -1.82 11.01 -19.37
CA ASP A 115 -1.26 11.31 -18.05
C ASP A 115 -0.80 10.08 -17.31
N ILE A 116 0.38 10.18 -16.69
CA ILE A 116 0.90 9.17 -15.79
C ILE A 116 0.28 9.40 -14.42
N ILE A 117 -0.70 8.58 -14.06
CA ILE A 117 -1.47 8.74 -12.83
C ILE A 117 -0.95 7.86 -11.69
N GLY A 118 -0.04 6.91 -11.99
CA GLY A 118 0.56 6.05 -10.99
C GLY A 118 1.55 5.03 -11.56
N VAL A 119 2.06 4.17 -10.69
CA VAL A 119 2.95 3.05 -11.03
C VAL A 119 2.55 1.85 -10.18
N ILE A 120 2.46 0.67 -10.79
CA ILE A 120 2.33 -0.59 -10.06
C ILE A 120 3.67 -1.34 -10.05
N LYS A 121 4.01 -1.90 -8.89
CA LYS A 121 5.09 -2.87 -8.73
C LYS A 121 4.52 -4.24 -9.06
N VAL A 122 5.10 -4.95 -10.01
CA VAL A 122 4.75 -6.32 -10.36
C VAL A 122 5.78 -7.28 -9.77
N TYR A 123 5.31 -8.19 -8.93
CA TYR A 123 6.11 -9.18 -8.23
C TYR A 123 5.80 -10.57 -8.79
N PRO A 124 6.71 -11.18 -9.55
CA PRO A 124 6.56 -12.58 -9.90
C PRO A 124 6.56 -13.45 -8.64
N ILE A 125 5.54 -14.31 -8.48
CA ILE A 125 5.45 -15.29 -7.40
C ILE A 125 4.95 -16.65 -7.91
N ASN A 126 5.53 -17.75 -7.42
CA ASN A 126 4.90 -19.07 -7.52
C ASN A 126 4.07 -19.32 -6.27
N VAL A 127 2.89 -19.91 -6.42
CA VAL A 127 1.98 -20.24 -5.31
C VAL A 127 1.94 -21.76 -5.10
N GLY A 128 1.83 -22.18 -3.85
CA GLY A 128 1.78 -23.59 -3.45
C GLY A 128 1.00 -23.81 -2.16
N SER A 129 0.97 -25.06 -1.70
CA SER A 129 0.43 -25.46 -0.40
C SER A 129 1.52 -25.54 0.67
N MET A 130 1.15 -25.43 1.94
CA MET A 130 2.06 -25.55 3.09
C MET A 130 2.92 -26.81 3.04
N GLU A 131 2.34 -27.94 2.66
CA GLU A 131 3.01 -29.25 2.51
C GLU A 131 4.14 -29.26 1.48
N LYS A 132 4.17 -28.28 0.56
CA LYS A 132 5.13 -28.19 -0.55
C LYS A 132 6.08 -27.01 -0.44
N ILE A 133 6.21 -26.40 0.75
CA ILE A 133 7.03 -25.20 0.96
C ILE A 133 8.49 -25.38 0.54
N GLU A 134 9.08 -26.54 0.85
CA GLU A 134 10.47 -26.87 0.52
C GLU A 134 10.70 -27.02 -1.00
N TYR A 135 9.67 -27.46 -1.72
CA TYR A 135 9.71 -27.66 -3.18
C TYR A 135 9.29 -26.41 -3.96
N LEU A 136 8.82 -25.36 -3.28
CA LEU A 136 8.40 -24.14 -3.93
C LEU A 136 9.64 -23.38 -4.43
N LYS A 137 9.77 -23.32 -5.76
CA LYS A 137 10.83 -22.57 -6.44
C LYS A 137 10.35 -21.16 -6.77
N PRO A 138 11.24 -20.15 -6.81
CA PRO A 138 10.90 -18.85 -7.40
C PRO A 138 10.44 -19.03 -8.85
N PRO A 139 9.54 -18.18 -9.35
CA PRO A 139 9.09 -18.26 -10.73
C PRO A 139 10.18 -17.76 -11.68
N GLU A 140 10.40 -18.51 -12.76
CA GLU A 140 11.20 -18.04 -13.89
C GLU A 140 10.33 -17.13 -14.75
N THR A 141 10.54 -15.82 -14.65
CA THR A 141 9.80 -14.83 -15.44
C THR A 141 10.75 -13.80 -15.98
N ARG A 142 10.68 -13.60 -17.31
CA ARG A 142 11.33 -12.48 -17.98
C ARG A 142 10.27 -11.40 -18.20
N PRO A 143 10.35 -10.25 -17.52
CA PRO A 143 9.35 -9.21 -17.68
C PRO A 143 9.38 -8.66 -19.11
N LYS A 144 8.20 -8.45 -19.69
CA LYS A 144 8.07 -7.68 -20.93
C LYS A 144 8.05 -6.19 -20.56
N LEU A 145 9.23 -5.58 -20.57
CA LEU A 145 9.41 -4.16 -20.30
C LEU A 145 9.16 -3.36 -21.58
N GLU A 146 8.42 -2.27 -21.47
CA GLU A 146 8.04 -1.45 -22.63
C GLU A 146 8.64 -0.04 -22.51
N LYS A 147 8.92 0.56 -23.67
CA LYS A 147 9.16 2.00 -23.76
C LYS A 147 7.81 2.66 -24.04
N ILE A 148 7.38 3.51 -23.13
CA ILE A 148 6.06 4.13 -23.17
C ILE A 148 6.19 5.64 -23.13
N GLN A 149 5.28 6.32 -23.80
CA GLN A 149 5.18 7.78 -23.76
C GLN A 149 3.99 8.18 -22.90
N GLY A 150 4.22 9.11 -21.98
CA GLY A 150 3.20 9.67 -21.10
C GLY A 150 3.59 11.04 -20.56
N SER A 151 2.63 11.73 -19.95
CA SER A 151 2.81 13.05 -19.34
C SER A 151 2.98 12.91 -17.84
N VAL A 152 4.10 13.37 -17.29
CA VAL A 152 4.24 13.54 -15.84
C VAL A 152 3.57 14.84 -15.48
N VAL A 153 2.55 14.76 -14.62
CA VAL A 153 1.78 15.91 -14.15
C VAL A 153 2.08 16.13 -12.67
N TYR A 154 2.63 17.27 -12.31
CA TYR A 154 3.00 17.54 -10.92
C TYR A 154 2.77 19.00 -10.55
N LYS A 155 2.67 19.25 -9.24
CA LYS A 155 2.43 20.57 -8.68
C LYS A 155 3.69 21.09 -8.01
N GLU A 156 4.04 22.34 -8.27
CA GLU A 156 5.10 23.06 -7.57
C GLU A 156 4.58 24.47 -7.24
N GLY A 157 4.34 24.71 -5.94
CA GLY A 157 3.54 25.84 -5.48
C GLY A 157 2.09 25.71 -5.97
N ASP A 158 1.57 26.78 -6.56
CA ASP A 158 0.23 26.80 -7.16
C ASP A 158 0.22 26.43 -8.65
N LEU A 159 1.39 26.18 -9.23
CA LEU A 159 1.53 25.87 -10.65
C LEU A 159 1.49 24.36 -10.89
N VAL A 160 0.74 23.96 -11.91
CA VAL A 160 0.71 22.59 -12.42
C VAL A 160 1.55 22.49 -13.68
N TYR A 161 2.49 21.56 -13.66
CA TYR A 161 3.37 21.25 -14.78
C TYR A 161 2.95 19.94 -15.41
N ARG A 162 2.89 19.91 -16.74
CA ARG A 162 2.51 18.75 -17.54
C ARG A 162 3.61 18.53 -18.59
N LYS A 163 4.49 17.55 -18.34
CA LYS A 163 5.66 17.30 -19.19
C LYS A 163 5.59 15.92 -19.82
N ARG A 164 5.54 15.88 -21.15
CA ARG A 164 5.63 14.62 -21.90
C ARG A 164 7.04 14.05 -21.83
N ILE A 165 7.15 12.78 -21.47
CA ILE A 165 8.41 12.05 -21.37
C ILE A 165 8.27 10.66 -22.00
N ILE A 166 9.42 10.04 -22.28
CA ILE A 166 9.51 8.62 -22.62
C ILE A 166 10.04 7.92 -21.37
N ILE A 167 9.32 6.90 -20.92
CA ILE A 167 9.69 6.05 -19.78
C ILE A 167 10.07 4.69 -20.33
N GLU A 168 11.21 4.18 -19.89
CA GLU A 168 11.54 2.78 -20.03
C GLU A 168 11.18 2.10 -18.72
N GLU A 169 10.29 1.11 -18.77
CA GLU A 169 9.85 0.40 -17.58
C GLU A 169 11.04 -0.31 -16.91
N PRO A 170 11.39 0.03 -15.65
CA PRO A 170 12.53 -0.58 -14.99
C PRO A 170 12.16 -1.96 -14.41
N TRP A 171 13.13 -2.85 -14.43
CA TRP A 171 13.18 -3.99 -13.52
C TRP A 171 14.26 -3.78 -12.48
N TYR A 172 14.10 -4.42 -11.32
CA TYR A 172 15.01 -4.28 -10.21
C TYR A 172 15.15 -5.57 -9.41
N SER A 173 16.34 -5.81 -8.92
CA SER A 173 16.67 -6.87 -7.98
C SER A 173 16.32 -6.41 -6.56
N ARG A 174 15.71 -7.32 -5.79
CA ARG A 174 15.33 -7.11 -4.40
C ARG A 174 16.34 -7.80 -3.50
N TRP A 175 16.95 -7.03 -2.62
CA TRP A 175 17.86 -7.57 -1.60
C TRP A 175 17.14 -8.13 -0.37
N HIS A 176 15.82 -7.92 -0.32
CA HIS A 176 14.98 -8.27 0.83
C HIS A 176 15.42 -7.62 2.16
N ILE A 177 16.32 -6.65 2.12
CA ILE A 177 16.70 -5.83 3.27
C ILE A 177 15.75 -4.65 3.31
N GLY A 178 15.12 -4.44 4.47
CA GLY A 178 14.24 -3.33 4.74
C GLY A 178 14.69 -2.57 5.99
N GLU A 179 14.36 -1.29 6.03
CA GLU A 179 14.56 -0.43 7.19
C GLU A 179 13.26 0.30 7.51
N TRP A 180 12.92 0.41 8.79
CA TRP A 180 11.77 1.20 9.24
C TRP A 180 12.16 2.64 9.55
N ARG A 181 11.32 3.57 9.06
CA ARG A 181 11.41 4.99 9.38
C ARG A 181 10.07 5.50 9.87
N MET A 182 10.05 6.07 11.06
CA MET A 182 8.84 6.71 11.60
C MET A 182 8.53 7.98 10.82
N LEU A 183 7.25 8.18 10.57
CA LEU A 183 6.69 9.41 10.03
C LEU A 183 6.12 10.16 11.22
N VAL A 184 6.81 11.22 11.65
CA VAL A 184 6.48 11.99 12.85
C VAL A 184 5.87 13.31 12.42
N ALA A 185 4.66 13.61 12.88
CA ALA A 185 3.98 14.87 12.58
C ALA A 185 4.81 16.07 13.04
N ASP A 186 4.86 17.11 12.21
CA ASP A 186 5.55 18.37 12.52
C ASP A 186 4.58 19.56 12.73
N GLU A 187 3.28 19.25 12.77
CA GLU A 187 2.20 20.20 13.00
C GLU A 187 1.04 19.55 13.76
N ASP A 188 0.19 20.38 14.37
CA ASP A 188 -1.07 19.96 14.99
C ASP A 188 -2.20 20.06 13.96
N VAL A 189 -3.03 19.02 13.86
CA VAL A 189 -4.11 18.91 12.86
C VAL A 189 -5.37 18.33 13.49
N SER A 190 -6.48 19.04 13.36
CA SER A 190 -7.82 18.51 13.67
C SER A 190 -8.33 17.69 12.50
N LEU A 191 -8.87 16.51 12.81
CA LEU A 191 -9.32 15.52 11.85
C LEU A 191 -10.84 15.38 11.85
N GLU A 192 -11.38 15.22 10.64
CA GLU A 192 -12.76 14.85 10.39
C GLU A 192 -12.77 13.57 9.55
N PRO A 193 -13.64 12.58 9.86
CA PRO A 193 -13.72 11.34 9.09
C PRO A 193 -13.94 11.60 7.59
N GLY A 194 -13.09 11.01 6.75
CA GLY A 194 -13.16 11.13 5.29
C GLY A 194 -12.61 12.42 4.70
N ASN A 195 -12.22 13.40 5.52
CA ASN A 195 -11.57 14.63 5.06
C ASN A 195 -10.05 14.41 5.01
N GLY A 196 -9.56 13.94 3.86
CA GLY A 196 -8.15 13.71 3.63
C GLY A 196 -7.34 15.01 3.66
N ARG A 197 -6.17 14.97 4.30
CA ARG A 197 -5.31 16.15 4.42
C ARG A 197 -3.84 15.80 4.31
N MET A 198 -3.09 16.73 3.73
CA MET A 198 -1.63 16.72 3.80
C MET A 198 -1.22 17.10 5.22
N ILE A 199 -0.43 16.24 5.86
CA ILE A 199 0.16 16.49 7.17
C ILE A 199 1.67 16.58 6.98
N LYS A 200 2.25 17.70 7.41
CA LYS A 200 3.70 17.92 7.47
C LYS A 200 4.30 16.94 8.45
N ILE A 201 5.40 16.35 8.04
CA ILE A 201 6.20 15.47 8.89
C ILE A 201 7.60 16.01 9.03
N ARG A 202 8.30 15.57 10.07
CA ARG A 202 9.74 15.71 10.14
C ARG A 202 10.36 15.06 8.89
N PRO A 203 11.22 15.77 8.14
CA PRO A 203 11.69 15.27 6.86
C PRO A 203 12.35 13.90 6.96
N VAL A 204 11.95 12.98 6.09
CA VAL A 204 12.57 11.65 5.96
C VAL A 204 13.29 11.58 4.64
N GLU A 205 14.60 11.39 4.69
CA GLU A 205 15.39 11.21 3.48
C GLU A 205 15.19 9.80 2.90
N ILE A 206 14.90 9.74 1.61
CA ILE A 206 14.86 8.51 0.82
C ILE A 206 16.11 8.46 -0.04
N PRO A 207 17.02 7.53 0.25
CA PRO A 207 18.24 7.36 -0.51
C PRO A 207 17.98 6.95 -1.96
N ARG A 208 19.03 7.03 -2.78
CA ARG A 208 18.99 6.48 -4.15
C ARG A 208 18.65 4.99 -4.11
N ASN A 209 18.04 4.49 -5.18
CA ASN A 209 17.78 3.05 -5.35
C ASN A 209 16.98 2.44 -4.18
N THR A 210 16.05 3.22 -3.61
CA THR A 210 15.23 2.82 -2.45
C THR A 210 13.75 2.97 -2.78
N ILE A 211 12.96 1.93 -2.45
CA ILE A 211 11.51 1.93 -2.61
C ILE A 211 10.86 2.12 -1.23
N PRO A 212 10.21 3.27 -0.97
CA PRO A 212 9.38 3.45 0.21
C PRO A 212 8.05 2.73 0.05
N VAL A 213 7.60 2.09 1.12
CA VAL A 213 6.29 1.44 1.22
C VAL A 213 5.72 1.72 2.61
N PRO A 214 4.58 2.42 2.73
CA PRO A 214 3.85 2.54 3.99
C PRO A 214 3.66 1.17 4.63
N LEU A 215 3.94 1.08 5.92
CA LEU A 215 3.75 -0.13 6.69
C LEU A 215 2.29 -0.19 7.15
N TYR A 216 1.58 -1.21 6.67
CA TYR A 216 0.18 -1.48 7.03
C TYR A 216 0.05 -2.03 8.45
N GLY A 217 -1.19 -2.08 8.93
CA GLY A 217 -1.52 -2.47 10.30
C GLY A 217 -1.85 -1.25 11.17
N HIS A 218 -2.54 -0.25 10.60
CA HIS A 218 -3.14 0.92 11.25
C HIS A 218 -2.30 1.51 12.39
N ARG A 219 -1.23 2.21 12.00
CA ARG A 219 -0.22 2.73 12.94
C ARG A 219 -0.69 3.94 13.75
N HIS A 220 -1.77 4.59 13.33
CA HIS A 220 -2.38 5.69 14.06
C HIS A 220 -3.88 5.40 14.25
N PRO A 221 -4.44 5.42 15.48
CA PRO A 221 -5.82 4.98 15.74
C PRO A 221 -6.93 5.77 15.05
N LEU A 222 -6.61 6.92 14.44
CA LEU A 222 -7.56 7.82 13.78
C LEU A 222 -7.66 7.64 12.26
N GLY A 223 -6.77 6.87 11.64
CA GLY A 223 -6.77 6.71 10.17
C GLY A 223 -5.46 6.19 9.60
N THR A 224 -5.34 6.28 8.28
CA THR A 224 -4.24 5.66 7.54
C THR A 224 -3.55 6.63 6.58
N ILE A 225 -2.30 6.32 6.25
CA ILE A 225 -1.54 7.07 5.25
C ILE A 225 -1.83 6.46 3.89
N ILE A 226 -2.38 7.28 3.01
CA ILE A 226 -2.66 6.91 1.63
C ILE A 226 -1.39 6.96 0.80
N ASP A 227 -0.60 8.03 0.97
CA ASP A 227 0.61 8.24 0.21
C ASP A 227 1.57 9.21 0.93
N VAL A 228 2.82 9.24 0.47
CA VAL A 228 3.85 10.16 0.96
C VAL A 228 4.20 11.21 -0.08
N TYR A 229 4.47 12.42 0.41
CA TYR A 229 4.73 13.59 -0.41
C TYR A 229 6.22 13.95 -0.43
N SER A 230 6.77 14.02 -1.64
CA SER A 230 8.09 14.58 -1.92
C SER A 230 7.89 15.89 -2.69
N PRO A 231 8.43 17.03 -2.21
CA PRO A 231 8.24 18.31 -2.87
C PRO A 231 8.95 18.41 -4.21
N GLY A 232 8.42 19.27 -5.08
CA GLY A 232 8.94 19.57 -6.41
C GLY A 232 8.63 18.47 -7.44
N ARG A 233 9.46 18.40 -8.49
CA ARG A 233 9.26 17.42 -9.57
C ARG A 233 9.37 15.97 -9.06
N PRO A 234 8.56 15.04 -9.60
CA PRO A 234 8.75 13.62 -9.41
C PRO A 234 10.18 13.22 -9.79
N ARG A 235 10.87 12.57 -8.85
CA ARG A 235 12.25 12.14 -9.01
C ARG A 235 12.32 10.69 -9.47
N ARG A 236 13.37 10.38 -10.24
CA ARG A 236 13.70 8.99 -10.57
C ARG A 236 14.16 8.26 -9.32
N ILE A 237 14.16 6.93 -9.36
CA ILE A 237 14.52 6.11 -8.20
C ILE A 237 16.02 6.20 -7.88
N GLU A 238 16.85 6.44 -8.88
CA GLU A 238 18.29 6.68 -8.78
C GLU A 238 18.64 8.03 -8.12
N GLU A 239 17.65 8.90 -7.91
CA GLU A 239 17.82 10.20 -7.25
C GLU A 239 17.42 10.13 -5.76
N ARG A 240 18.14 10.86 -4.89
CA ARG A 240 17.74 11.09 -3.49
C ARG A 240 16.45 11.91 -3.46
N LYS A 241 15.58 11.61 -2.50
CA LYS A 241 14.28 12.28 -2.30
C LYS A 241 14.14 12.66 -0.83
N LEU A 242 13.32 13.65 -0.57
CA LEU A 242 12.99 14.07 0.78
C LEU A 242 11.48 13.97 0.93
N ILE A 243 10.99 13.17 1.86
CA ILE A 243 9.57 13.12 2.20
C ILE A 243 9.32 14.16 3.28
N THR A 244 8.46 15.13 3.02
CA THR A 244 8.16 16.25 3.94
C THR A 244 6.71 16.26 4.39
N GLY A 245 5.87 15.42 3.81
CA GLY A 245 4.48 15.29 4.21
C GLY A 245 3.91 13.93 3.88
N VAL A 246 2.73 13.66 4.40
CA VAL A 246 1.93 12.47 4.08
C VAL A 246 0.50 12.90 3.82
N TYR A 247 -0.17 12.20 2.90
CA TYR A 247 -1.61 12.35 2.76
C TYR A 247 -2.28 11.36 3.70
N PHE A 248 -2.90 11.88 4.75
CA PHE A 248 -3.57 11.09 5.78
C PHE A 248 -5.08 11.09 5.52
N LEU A 249 -5.69 9.91 5.53
CA LEU A 249 -7.14 9.73 5.41
C LEU A 249 -7.72 9.30 6.77
N PRO A 250 -8.44 10.21 7.47
CA PRO A 250 -9.03 9.89 8.76
C PRO A 250 -10.23 8.95 8.62
N ALA A 251 -10.23 7.85 9.36
CA ALA A 251 -11.41 7.01 9.57
C ALA A 251 -12.28 7.53 10.73
N GLU A 252 -11.66 8.24 11.67
CA GLU A 252 -12.30 8.81 12.85
C GLU A 252 -11.90 10.28 13.04
N GLY A 253 -12.73 11.04 13.76
CA GLY A 253 -12.40 12.41 14.15
C GLY A 253 -11.44 12.43 15.33
N GLY A 254 -10.68 13.52 15.47
CA GLY A 254 -9.76 13.70 16.59
C GLY A 254 -8.66 14.71 16.29
N GLU A 255 -7.52 14.55 16.92
CA GLU A 255 -6.39 15.47 16.80
C GLU A 255 -5.08 14.68 16.66
N ILE A 256 -4.34 14.97 15.61
CA ILE A 256 -2.91 14.64 15.50
C ILE A 256 -2.13 15.82 16.06
N ARG A 257 -1.18 15.55 16.95
CA ARG A 257 -0.30 16.56 17.52
C ARG A 257 1.10 16.49 16.92
N LYS A 258 1.78 17.62 16.87
CA LYS A 258 3.20 17.70 16.56
C LYS A 258 3.97 16.75 17.47
N GLY A 259 4.79 15.88 16.87
CA GLY A 259 5.50 14.82 17.55
C GLY A 259 4.80 13.46 17.54
N ASP A 260 3.52 13.38 17.19
CA ASP A 260 2.82 12.08 17.05
C ASP A 260 3.40 11.26 15.88
N VAL A 261 3.58 9.96 16.10
CA VAL A 261 3.95 9.01 15.05
C VAL A 261 2.68 8.66 14.28
N ILE A 262 2.56 9.19 13.06
CA ILE A 262 1.37 9.01 12.22
C ILE A 262 1.51 7.82 11.25
N GLY A 263 2.71 7.25 11.14
CA GLY A 263 2.96 6.00 10.43
C GLY A 263 4.41 5.60 10.37
N VAL A 264 4.69 4.56 9.58
CA VAL A 264 6.05 4.01 9.38
C VAL A 264 6.24 3.70 7.90
N LEU A 265 7.40 4.08 7.34
CA LEU A 265 7.84 3.64 6.02
C LEU A 265 8.76 2.43 6.14
N ASN A 266 8.51 1.41 5.33
CA ASN A 266 9.51 0.43 4.95
C ASN A 266 10.33 0.98 3.78
N LEU A 267 11.63 1.13 3.99
CA LEU A 267 12.58 1.49 2.94
C LEU A 267 13.28 0.21 2.46
N TYR A 268 12.99 -0.21 1.24
CA TYR A 268 13.64 -1.37 0.62
C TYR A 268 14.70 -0.92 -0.37
N THR A 269 15.95 -1.29 -0.11
CA THR A 269 17.05 -1.08 -1.07
C THR A 269 16.93 -2.06 -2.22
N VAL A 270 17.08 -1.55 -3.44
CA VAL A 270 16.98 -2.32 -4.69
C VAL A 270 18.18 -2.06 -5.59
N SER A 271 18.48 -2.99 -6.49
CA SER A 271 19.42 -2.78 -7.60
C SER A 271 18.63 -2.58 -8.88
N ILE A 272 18.96 -1.56 -9.67
CA ILE A 272 18.25 -1.29 -10.93
C ILE A 272 19.13 -1.72 -12.09
N GLY A 273 18.60 -2.55 -12.99
CA GLY A 273 19.37 -3.13 -14.09
C GLY A 273 20.57 -3.93 -13.59
N GLU A 274 21.71 -3.80 -14.29
CA GLU A 274 22.98 -4.47 -13.95
C GLU A 274 23.85 -3.69 -12.95
N MET A 275 23.41 -2.49 -12.53
CA MET A 275 24.18 -1.65 -11.61
C MET A 275 24.03 -2.17 -10.18
N PHE A 276 25.14 -2.67 -9.63
CA PHE A 276 25.31 -3.09 -8.24
C PHE A 276 26.04 -1.98 -7.46
N ASP A 277 25.31 -0.99 -6.97
CA ASP A 277 25.89 -0.05 -6.02
C ASP A 277 25.97 -0.67 -4.61
N LYS A 278 27.04 -0.36 -3.88
CA LYS A 278 27.21 -0.80 -2.48
C LYS A 278 26.02 -0.34 -1.64
N ILE A 279 25.35 -1.31 -1.02
CA ILE A 279 24.30 -1.08 -0.03
C ILE A 279 24.96 -0.58 1.24
N VAL A 280 24.70 0.67 1.59
CA VAL A 280 24.96 1.17 2.94
C VAL A 280 23.61 1.14 3.66
N PRO A 281 23.40 0.24 4.65
CA PRO A 281 22.26 0.37 5.55
C PRO A 281 22.21 1.79 6.07
N PHE A 282 21.03 2.41 6.08
CA PHE A 282 20.89 3.82 6.42
C PHE A 282 20.90 3.94 7.95
N LEU A 283 22.03 3.62 8.56
CA LEU A 283 22.21 3.76 10.00
C LEU A 283 22.49 5.21 10.31
N ASN A 284 21.43 6.01 10.43
CA ASN A 284 21.52 7.35 11.03
C ASN A 284 20.26 7.73 11.80
N GLU A 285 20.54 8.41 12.92
CA GLU A 285 19.72 9.10 13.91
C GLU A 285 18.53 8.35 14.53
N LYS A 286 18.58 8.30 15.86
CA LYS A 286 17.42 7.96 16.67
C LYS A 286 16.35 9.01 16.47
N VAL A 287 15.11 8.58 16.26
CA VAL A 287 13.97 9.48 16.09
C VAL A 287 13.07 9.36 17.29
N ARG A 288 12.77 10.48 17.96
CA ARG A 288 11.76 10.52 19.03
C ARG A 288 10.39 10.90 18.50
N GLY A 289 9.34 10.25 18.97
CA GLY A 289 7.96 10.61 18.67
C GLY A 289 7.00 9.96 19.65
N ASN A 290 5.74 10.40 19.64
CA ASN A 290 4.69 9.83 20.47
C ASN A 290 3.94 8.77 19.69
N VAL A 291 4.08 7.50 20.07
CA VAL A 291 3.20 6.45 19.54
C VAL A 291 1.82 6.65 20.14
N VAL A 292 0.82 6.80 19.27
CA VAL A 292 -0.57 7.02 19.68
C VAL A 292 -1.28 5.66 19.71
N VAL A 293 -1.84 5.30 20.86
CA VAL A 293 -2.58 4.05 21.06
C VAL A 293 -3.96 4.34 21.63
N ARG A 294 -4.91 3.43 21.38
CA ARG A 294 -6.23 3.48 21.99
C ARG A 294 -6.19 2.81 23.36
N GLU A 295 -6.64 3.53 24.40
CA GLU A 295 -6.75 3.01 25.77
C GLU A 295 -8.01 3.60 26.43
N ASN A 296 -8.88 2.76 27.01
CA ASN A 296 -10.07 3.17 27.77
C ASN A 296 -10.96 4.25 27.10
N ASN A 297 -11.35 4.02 25.84
CA ASN A 297 -12.13 4.96 25.00
C ASN A 297 -11.44 6.30 24.67
N GLY A 298 -10.15 6.45 24.99
CA GLY A 298 -9.35 7.63 24.65
C GLY A 298 -8.10 7.29 23.84
N LEU A 299 -7.34 8.34 23.52
CA LEU A 299 -6.01 8.24 22.93
C LEU A 299 -4.95 8.48 23.98
N LYS A 300 -3.97 7.58 24.05
CA LYS A 300 -2.78 7.73 24.88
C LYS A 300 -1.57 7.93 23.99
N ARG A 301 -0.73 8.89 24.38
CA ARG A 301 0.53 9.22 23.72
C ARG A 301 1.68 8.69 24.56
N ILE A 302 2.47 7.81 23.97
CA ILE A 302 3.61 7.18 24.63
C ILE A 302 4.86 7.69 23.92
N GLU A 303 5.68 8.47 24.63
CA GLU A 303 6.96 8.90 24.08
C GLU A 303 7.83 7.68 23.79
N PHE A 304 8.39 7.64 22.58
CA PHE A 304 9.17 6.53 22.07
C PHE A 304 10.38 7.04 21.29
N GLU A 305 11.56 6.51 21.62
CA GLU A 305 12.80 6.73 20.87
C GLU A 305 13.04 5.54 19.96
N HIS A 306 12.88 5.73 18.65
CA HIS A 306 13.13 4.71 17.65
C HIS A 306 14.59 4.73 17.18
N THR A 307 15.28 3.61 17.37
CA THR A 307 16.49 3.24 16.65
C THR A 307 16.12 2.56 15.32
N PRO A 308 16.75 2.91 14.18
CA PRO A 308 16.43 2.30 12.88
C PRO A 308 16.36 0.78 12.96
N PHE A 309 15.18 0.22 12.63
CA PHE A 309 14.96 -1.21 12.66
C PHE A 309 15.26 -1.82 11.29
N LEU A 310 16.38 -2.54 11.21
CA LEU A 310 16.83 -3.24 10.02
C LEU A 310 16.41 -4.71 10.06
N PHE A 311 15.85 -5.18 8.96
CA PHE A 311 15.38 -6.56 8.87
C PHE A 311 15.61 -7.15 7.48
N ARG A 312 15.67 -8.47 7.43
CA ARG A 312 15.61 -9.26 6.20
C ARG A 312 14.24 -9.89 6.08
N ARG A 313 13.55 -9.63 4.98
CA ARG A 313 12.24 -10.22 4.66
C ARG A 313 12.42 -11.56 3.96
N SER A 314 11.68 -12.58 4.37
CA SER A 314 11.63 -13.86 3.66
C SER A 314 11.18 -13.68 2.21
N SER A 315 11.74 -14.48 1.30
CA SER A 315 11.19 -14.62 -0.06
C SER A 315 9.91 -15.45 -0.09
N ILE A 316 9.62 -16.17 1.01
CA ILE A 316 8.40 -16.95 1.19
C ILE A 316 7.41 -16.10 1.98
N GLY A 317 6.17 -16.04 1.51
CA GLY A 317 5.07 -15.39 2.20
C GLY A 317 3.79 -16.20 2.14
N TYR A 318 2.75 -15.65 2.75
CA TYR A 318 1.43 -16.25 2.86
C TYR A 318 0.38 -15.31 2.26
N LEU A 319 -0.56 -15.86 1.51
CA LEU A 319 -1.77 -15.19 1.07
C LEU A 319 -2.89 -15.59 2.02
N LYS A 320 -3.37 -14.62 2.80
CA LYS A 320 -4.48 -14.79 3.74
C LYS A 320 -5.69 -14.03 3.21
N PRO A 321 -6.86 -14.67 3.06
CA PRO A 321 -8.08 -13.97 2.64
C PRO A 321 -8.53 -13.01 3.74
N ILE A 322 -9.06 -11.86 3.34
CA ILE A 322 -9.69 -10.89 4.24
C ILE A 322 -11.20 -11.11 4.09
N ILE A 323 -11.85 -11.62 5.14
CA ILE A 323 -13.26 -12.02 5.11
C ILE A 323 -14.05 -11.15 6.08
N SER A 324 -15.16 -10.57 5.62
CA SER A 324 -16.03 -9.75 6.45
C SER A 324 -16.74 -10.60 7.51
N ALA A 325 -16.61 -10.23 8.79
CA ALA A 325 -17.38 -10.82 9.88
C ALA A 325 -18.73 -10.14 10.09
N GLU A 326 -19.05 -9.08 9.34
CA GLU A 326 -20.31 -8.36 9.45
C GLU A 326 -20.93 -8.03 8.08
N THR A 327 -22.22 -7.70 8.10
CA THR A 327 -22.87 -7.03 6.97
C THR A 327 -22.84 -5.54 7.25
N LYS A 328 -22.27 -4.75 6.34
CA LYS A 328 -22.12 -3.31 6.51
C LYS A 328 -22.45 -2.55 5.23
N THR A 329 -23.28 -1.53 5.37
CA THR A 329 -23.53 -0.53 4.32
C THR A 329 -22.28 0.33 4.14
N ILE A 330 -21.81 0.43 2.90
CA ILE A 330 -20.66 1.22 2.51
C ILE A 330 -21.14 2.50 1.83
N ARG A 331 -20.57 3.63 2.25
CA ARG A 331 -20.83 4.93 1.65
C ARG A 331 -19.69 5.30 0.70
N ALA A 332 -20.05 5.81 -0.46
CA ALA A 332 -19.09 6.27 -1.46
C ALA A 332 -18.16 7.33 -0.88
N ASN A 333 -16.86 7.18 -1.13
CA ASN A 333 -15.77 8.08 -0.82
C ASN A 333 -15.52 8.31 0.67
N ARG A 334 -16.10 7.48 1.53
CA ARG A 334 -15.87 7.52 2.96
C ARG A 334 -15.04 6.30 3.38
N PRO A 335 -13.94 6.48 4.13
CA PRO A 335 -13.27 5.36 4.78
C PRO A 335 -14.20 4.76 5.83
N GLU A 336 -14.45 3.46 5.73
CA GLU A 336 -15.33 2.72 6.61
C GLU A 336 -14.57 1.54 7.21
N ARG A 337 -14.58 1.43 8.55
CA ARG A 337 -14.07 0.26 9.27
C ARG A 337 -15.02 -0.92 9.10
N ILE A 338 -14.50 -2.10 8.78
CA ILE A 338 -15.29 -3.34 8.68
C ILE A 338 -14.67 -4.39 9.59
N LEU A 339 -15.48 -5.04 10.42
CA LEU A 339 -15.08 -6.18 11.23
C LEU A 339 -14.78 -7.39 10.34
N LEU A 340 -13.69 -8.09 10.67
CA LEU A 340 -13.19 -9.23 9.93
C LEU A 340 -13.28 -10.52 10.73
N GLU A 341 -13.32 -11.64 10.02
CA GLU A 341 -12.88 -12.90 10.61
C GLU A 341 -11.41 -12.75 11.00
N LYS A 342 -11.08 -13.07 12.26
CA LYS A 342 -9.75 -12.83 12.84
C LYS A 342 -8.65 -13.50 12.00
N ILE A 343 -7.59 -12.75 11.73
CA ILE A 343 -6.42 -13.23 11.00
C ILE A 343 -5.21 -13.16 11.93
N ASP A 344 -4.72 -14.33 12.34
CA ASP A 344 -3.51 -14.42 13.17
C ASP A 344 -2.28 -13.97 12.38
N ILE A 345 -1.49 -13.07 12.96
CA ILE A 345 -0.23 -12.56 12.44
C ILE A 345 0.87 -12.97 13.42
N PRO A 346 1.61 -14.05 13.12
CA PRO A 346 2.73 -14.50 13.95
C PRO A 346 3.76 -13.40 14.19
N ALA A 347 4.41 -13.48 15.34
CA ALA A 347 5.64 -12.76 15.65
C ALA A 347 6.63 -12.79 14.48
N GLY A 348 7.35 -11.68 14.30
CA GLY A 348 8.28 -11.49 13.20
C GLY A 348 7.61 -11.35 11.82
N SER A 349 6.34 -10.93 11.74
CA SER A 349 5.66 -10.76 10.43
C SER A 349 5.40 -9.32 10.03
N VAL A 350 5.50 -9.02 8.73
CA VAL A 350 4.96 -7.81 8.13
C VAL A 350 3.81 -8.16 7.19
N ILE A 351 2.83 -7.27 7.11
CA ILE A 351 1.60 -7.49 6.35
C ILE A 351 1.38 -6.37 5.34
N GLN A 352 0.70 -6.69 4.24
CA GLN A 352 0.32 -5.74 3.20
C GLN A 352 -0.93 -6.23 2.47
N PRO A 353 -1.99 -5.42 2.35
CA PRO A 353 -3.09 -5.69 1.43
C PRO A 353 -2.58 -5.82 -0.02
N MET A 354 -3.02 -6.85 -0.71
CA MET A 354 -2.67 -7.12 -2.10
C MET A 354 -3.49 -6.23 -3.04
N GLY A 355 -2.81 -5.52 -3.94
CA GLY A 355 -3.49 -4.70 -4.95
C GLY A 355 -4.19 -5.53 -6.02
N GLY A 356 -5.23 -4.97 -6.63
CA GLY A 356 -6.02 -5.61 -7.68
C GLY A 356 -6.91 -6.73 -7.19
N ARG A 357 -7.20 -6.79 -5.88
CA ARG A 357 -8.02 -7.83 -5.24
C ARG A 357 -9.17 -7.26 -4.40
N GLY A 358 -9.58 -6.03 -4.69
CA GLY A 358 -10.69 -5.37 -4.01
C GLY A 358 -12.05 -6.03 -4.24
N HIS A 359 -13.00 -5.69 -3.37
CA HIS A 359 -14.41 -6.03 -3.49
C HIS A 359 -15.11 -5.10 -4.49
N ALA A 360 -16.28 -5.49 -5.01
CA ALA A 360 -17.10 -4.62 -5.87
C ALA A 360 -17.46 -3.27 -5.22
N TYR A 361 -17.58 -3.28 -3.88
CA TYR A 361 -17.95 -2.12 -3.07
C TYR A 361 -16.79 -1.60 -2.22
N GLY A 362 -15.56 -1.72 -2.72
CA GLY A 362 -14.43 -1.00 -2.17
C GLY A 362 -13.10 -1.77 -2.14
N ILE A 363 -12.07 -1.02 -1.80
CA ILE A 363 -10.69 -1.50 -1.71
C ILE A 363 -10.22 -1.45 -0.26
N THR A 364 -9.48 -2.48 0.16
CA THR A 364 -8.81 -2.49 1.47
C THR A 364 -7.56 -1.62 1.42
N ILE A 365 -7.64 -0.44 2.03
CA ILE A 365 -6.51 0.50 2.07
C ILE A 365 -5.62 0.27 3.30
N ASP A 366 -6.16 -0.30 4.37
CA ASP A 366 -5.40 -0.72 5.55
C ASP A 366 -6.15 -1.81 6.33
N VAL A 367 -5.47 -2.40 7.30
CA VAL A 367 -6.03 -3.32 8.28
C VAL A 367 -5.66 -2.86 9.68
N GLU A 368 -6.53 -3.09 10.66
CA GLU A 368 -6.25 -2.77 12.05
C GLU A 368 -6.01 -4.03 12.88
N LEU A 369 -5.28 -3.84 13.97
CA LEU A 369 -4.96 -4.88 14.93
C LEU A 369 -5.88 -4.75 16.14
N GLU A 370 -6.33 -5.89 16.68
CA GLU A 370 -7.14 -5.96 17.90
C GLU A 370 -6.47 -5.22 19.06
N ALA A 371 -5.14 -5.30 19.13
CA ALA A 371 -4.31 -4.48 20.00
C ALA A 371 -3.02 -4.08 19.28
N GLN A 372 -2.57 -2.85 19.51
CA GLN A 372 -1.26 -2.41 19.04
C GLN A 372 -0.17 -3.14 19.83
N ARG A 373 0.53 -4.05 19.17
CA ARG A 373 1.66 -4.82 19.73
C ARG A 373 2.89 -4.68 18.87
N PHE A 374 4.02 -5.14 19.41
CA PHE A 374 5.29 -5.14 18.68
C PHE A 374 5.32 -6.19 17.57
N VAL A 375 6.28 -6.05 16.66
CA VAL A 375 6.37 -6.96 15.52
C VAL A 375 6.86 -8.34 15.95
N GLU A 376 7.62 -8.39 17.03
CA GLU A 376 8.12 -9.56 17.73
C GLU A 376 7.04 -10.31 18.52
N GLU A 377 5.83 -9.75 18.59
CA GLU A 377 4.69 -10.36 19.26
C GLU A 377 3.68 -10.89 18.25
N ASP A 378 2.97 -11.93 18.65
CA ASP A 378 1.78 -12.39 17.95
C ASP A 378 0.71 -11.30 18.01
N ARG A 379 0.13 -11.04 16.84
CA ARG A 379 -0.87 -10.02 16.61
C ARG A 379 -2.08 -10.63 15.91
N VAL A 380 -3.22 -9.96 15.99
CA VAL A 380 -4.44 -10.39 15.33
C VAL A 380 -5.00 -9.20 14.57
N VAL A 381 -5.24 -9.38 13.28
CA VAL A 381 -6.03 -8.45 12.48
C VAL A 381 -7.50 -8.81 12.65
N ASP A 382 -8.32 -7.85 13.06
CA ASP A 382 -9.75 -8.05 13.33
C ASP A 382 -10.65 -7.05 12.58
N SER A 383 -10.05 -6.07 11.90
CA SER A 383 -10.79 -5.09 11.11
C SER A 383 -9.98 -4.60 9.90
N ALA A 384 -10.70 -4.10 8.89
CA ALA A 384 -10.14 -3.45 7.70
C ALA A 384 -10.70 -2.05 7.53
N ILE A 385 -9.91 -1.15 6.97
CA ILE A 385 -10.40 0.12 6.46
C ILE A 385 -10.65 -0.02 4.96
N ILE A 386 -11.90 0.15 4.56
CA ILE A 386 -12.34 0.10 3.17
C ILE A 386 -12.71 1.49 2.69
N ILE A 387 -12.42 1.82 1.44
CA ILE A 387 -13.00 2.96 0.73
C ILE A 387 -13.57 2.49 -0.61
N SER A 388 -14.69 3.07 -1.01
CA SER A 388 -15.40 2.71 -2.23
C SER A 388 -15.72 3.95 -3.06
N PRO A 389 -15.66 3.92 -4.40
CA PRO A 389 -16.22 5.00 -5.22
C PRO A 389 -17.75 4.99 -5.26
N PHE A 390 -18.40 3.92 -4.78
CA PHE A 390 -19.85 3.71 -4.87
C PHE A 390 -20.46 3.36 -3.51
N ASP A 391 -21.73 3.73 -3.33
CA ASP A 391 -22.54 3.20 -2.24
C ASP A 391 -22.84 1.73 -2.51
N GLY A 392 -23.00 0.94 -1.44
CA GLY A 392 -23.34 -0.47 -1.56
C GLY A 392 -23.33 -1.18 -0.23
N GLU A 393 -23.21 -2.51 -0.30
CA GLU A 393 -23.24 -3.35 0.89
C GLU A 393 -22.20 -4.46 0.77
N ILE A 394 -21.39 -4.60 1.82
CA ILE A 394 -20.52 -5.75 2.02
C ILE A 394 -21.25 -6.69 2.96
N LEU A 395 -21.42 -7.94 2.57
CA LEU A 395 -22.16 -8.92 3.35
C LEU A 395 -21.20 -9.73 4.24
N ARG A 396 -21.71 -10.21 5.38
CA ARG A 396 -20.97 -11.18 6.19
C ARG A 396 -20.56 -12.39 5.34
N GLY A 397 -19.30 -12.79 5.45
CA GLY A 397 -18.71 -13.87 4.68
C GLY A 397 -18.24 -13.47 3.27
N ASP A 398 -18.36 -12.20 2.88
CA ASP A 398 -17.70 -11.70 1.67
C ASP A 398 -16.18 -11.62 1.88
N MET A 399 -15.43 -12.11 0.90
CA MET A 399 -14.00 -11.85 0.80
C MET A 399 -13.80 -10.45 0.20
N ILE A 400 -13.21 -9.56 0.99
CA ILE A 400 -13.04 -8.14 0.62
C ILE A 400 -11.62 -7.77 0.23
N GLY A 401 -10.69 -8.73 0.32
CA GLY A 401 -9.30 -8.55 -0.06
C GLY A 401 -8.43 -9.79 0.19
N VAL A 402 -7.13 -9.63 -0.07
CA VAL A 402 -6.09 -10.61 0.28
C VAL A 402 -4.99 -9.89 1.02
N LEU A 403 -4.59 -10.40 2.18
CA LEU A 403 -3.46 -9.94 2.96
C LEU A 403 -2.21 -10.78 2.60
N MET A 404 -1.16 -10.13 2.14
CA MET A 404 0.16 -10.73 2.03
C MET A 404 0.86 -10.63 3.39
N GLN A 405 1.32 -11.76 3.92
CA GLN A 405 2.13 -11.82 5.13
C GLN A 405 3.52 -12.33 4.79
N TYR A 406 4.55 -11.66 5.29
CA TYR A 406 5.95 -12.07 5.15
C TYR A 406 6.61 -12.19 6.50
N GLN A 407 7.40 -13.25 6.69
CA GLN A 407 8.31 -13.33 7.83
C GLN A 407 9.49 -12.38 7.65
N ILE A 408 9.96 -11.79 8.74
CA ILE A 408 11.12 -10.92 8.82
C ILE A 408 12.08 -11.41 9.91
N THR A 409 13.37 -11.27 9.63
CA THR A 409 14.44 -11.55 10.58
C THR A 409 15.16 -10.24 10.87
N PRO A 410 15.13 -9.73 12.11
CA PRO A 410 15.92 -8.57 12.50
C PRO A 410 17.40 -8.80 12.20
N LEU A 411 18.08 -7.81 11.61
CA LEU A 411 19.50 -7.89 11.24
C LEU A 411 20.42 -7.13 12.20
N THR A 412 19.89 -6.11 12.84
CA THR A 412 20.50 -5.48 14.01
C THR A 412 19.83 -6.06 15.23
N SER A 413 20.59 -6.33 16.31
CA SER A 413 20.00 -6.60 17.62
C SER A 413 18.99 -5.49 17.88
N PRO A 414 17.69 -5.78 18.02
CA PRO A 414 16.77 -4.78 18.51
C PRO A 414 17.16 -4.53 19.98
N GLU A 415 18.07 -3.60 20.23
CA GLU A 415 17.90 -2.83 21.45
C GLU A 415 16.57 -2.10 21.24
N LEU A 416 15.52 -2.54 21.96
CA LEU A 416 14.11 -2.07 21.94
C LEU A 416 13.22 -2.92 21.02
N PHE A 417 12.24 -3.70 21.49
CA PHE A 417 11.29 -3.48 22.60
C PHE A 417 11.61 -4.24 23.90
N VAL A 418 12.62 -3.77 24.64
CA VAL A 418 12.88 -4.23 26.01
C VAL A 418 11.76 -3.69 26.91
N ARG A 419 10.96 -4.62 27.44
CA ARG A 419 10.47 -4.71 28.83
C ARG A 419 11.04 -3.62 29.76
N LYS A 420 10.53 -2.39 29.67
CA LYS A 420 10.77 -1.32 30.67
C LYS A 420 9.53 -0.54 31.07
N TYR A 421 8.36 -1.04 30.67
CA TYR A 421 7.11 -0.74 31.34
C TYR A 421 6.46 -2.10 31.61
N GLY A 422 6.63 -2.58 32.84
CA GLY A 422 5.86 -3.69 33.37
C GLY A 422 4.39 -3.33 33.50
#